data_AF-A0A376TE13-F1
#
_entry.id   AF-A0A376TE13-F1
#
_cell.length_a   1.000
_cell.length_b   1.000
_cell.length_c   1.000
_cell.angle_alpha   90.00
_cell.angle_beta   90.00
_cell.angle_gamma   90.00
#
_symmetry.space_group_name_H-M   'P 1'
#
loop_
_entity.id
_entity.type
_entity.pdbx_description
1 polymer ?
#
loop_
_entity_poly.entity_id
_entity_poly.type
_entity_poly.pdbx_seq_one_letter_code
_entity_poly.pdbx_strand_id
1 'polypeptide(L)' 'MAVTQTAQACDLVIFGAKGDLARRKLLPSLYQLEKAGQLNPGHPDYRRRAC' A
#
# COMPACT_ATOMS: atom_id res chain seq x y z
N MET A 1 -9.65 16.57 -12.25
CA MET A 1 -10.59 15.45 -12.38
C MET A 1 -9.80 14.16 -12.21
N ALA A 2 -9.87 13.52 -11.05
CA ALA A 2 -9.18 12.25 -10.82
C ALA A 2 -10.08 11.12 -11.33
N VAL A 3 -9.59 10.37 -12.32
CA VAL A 3 -10.23 9.16 -12.80
C VAL A 3 -10.22 8.12 -11.67
N THR A 4 -11.36 7.89 -11.03
CA THR A 4 -11.53 6.78 -10.09
C THR A 4 -11.66 5.49 -10.89
N GLN A 5 -10.55 5.04 -11.47
CA GLN A 5 -10.44 3.70 -12.01
C GLN A 5 -10.35 2.75 -10.82
N THR A 6 -11.34 1.87 -10.66
CA THR A 6 -11.27 0.77 -9.70
C THR A 6 -10.10 -0.13 -10.11
N ALA A 7 -8.94 0.12 -9.52
CA ALA A 7 -7.74 -0.67 -9.77
C ALA A 7 -7.95 -2.08 -9.22
N GLN A 8 -7.68 -3.08 -10.05
CA GLN A 8 -7.63 -4.48 -9.63
C GLN A 8 -6.60 -4.66 -8.51
N ALA A 9 -6.69 -5.74 -7.73
CA ALA A 9 -5.70 -6.03 -6.70
C ALA A 9 -4.31 -6.13 -7.36
N CYS A 10 -3.34 -5.40 -6.83
CA CYS A 10 -1.97 -5.35 -7.36
C CYS A 10 -0.99 -5.83 -6.30
N ASP A 11 -0.11 -6.76 -6.68
CA ASP A 11 1.01 -7.17 -5.84
C ASP A 11 2.17 -6.20 -6.00
N LEU A 12 2.60 -5.58 -4.89
CA LEU A 12 3.72 -4.64 -4.85
C LEU A 12 4.92 -5.30 -4.14
N VAL A 13 5.97 -5.62 -4.90
CA VAL A 13 7.23 -6.15 -4.34
C VAL A 13 8.30 -5.07 -4.33
N ILE A 14 8.79 -4.69 -3.14
CA ILE A 14 9.84 -3.68 -2.96
C ILE A 14 11.17 -4.37 -2.67
N PHE A 15 12.07 -4.40 -3.65
CA PHE A 15 13.45 -4.80 -3.44
C PHE A 15 14.24 -3.65 -2.80
N GLY A 16 14.95 -3.93 -1.72
CA GLY A 16 15.72 -2.91 -1.01
C GLY A 16 14.86 -2.00 -0.10
N ALA A 17 13.79 -2.53 0.49
CA ALA A 17 12.94 -1.79 1.45
C ALA A 17 13.69 -1.22 2.67
N LYS A 18 14.91 -1.70 2.95
CA LYS A 18 15.80 -1.16 3.99
C LYS A 18 16.54 0.12 3.56
N GLY A 19 16.53 0.47 2.27
CA GLY A 19 17.17 1.66 1.73
C GLY A 19 16.55 2.96 2.24
N ASP A 20 17.31 4.03 2.19
CA ASP A 20 16.92 5.35 2.71
C ASP A 20 15.65 5.89 2.03
N LEU A 21 15.56 5.73 0.70
CA LEU A 21 14.41 6.15 -0.09
C LEU A 21 13.11 5.45 0.32
N ALA A 22 13.18 4.15 0.58
CA ALA A 22 12.03 3.36 0.99
C ALA A 22 11.50 3.83 2.35
N ARG A 23 12.39 4.12 3.30
CA ARG A 23 12.03 4.55 4.66
C ARG A 23 11.54 5.99 4.73
N ARG A 24 12.13 6.90 3.96
CA ARG A 24 11.78 8.33 4.03
C ARG A 24 10.62 8.74 3.15
N LYS A 25 10.37 8.04 2.04
CA LYS A 25 9.37 8.45 1.04
C LYS A 25 8.35 7.37 0.73
N LEU A 26 8.81 6.16 0.43
CA LEU A 26 7.93 5.12 -0.12
C LEU A 26 6.98 4.56 0.94
N LEU A 27 7.49 4.14 2.11
CA LEU A 27 6.70 3.62 3.22
C LEU A 27 5.73 4.66 3.82
N PRO A 28 6.14 5.93 4.08
CA PRO A 28 5.22 6.95 4.58
C PRO A 28 4.08 7.25 3.61
N SER A 29 4.36 7.27 2.30
CA SER A 29 3.34 7.54 1.29
C SER A 29 2.33 6.38 1.18
N LEU A 30 2.81 5.14 1.21
CA LEU A 30 1.93 3.96 1.22
C LEU A 30 1.06 3.91 2.48
N TYR A 31 1.61 4.26 3.64
CA TYR A 31 0.83 4.35 4.87
C TYR A 31 -0.26 5.43 4.80
N GLN A 32 0.02 6.58 4.18
CA GLN A 32 -0.97 7.63 3.96
C GLN A 32 -2.08 7.19 2.99
N LEU A 33 -1.72 6.47 1.92
CA LEU A 33 -2.68 5.86 0.98
C LEU A 33 -3.58 4.82 1.69
N GLU A 34 -3.02 4.03 2.61
CA GLU A 34 -3.79 3.04 3.40
C GLU A 34 -4.77 3.78 4.32
N LYS A 35 -4.28 4.79 5.04
CA LYS A 35 -5.10 5.62 5.94
C LYS A 35 -6.21 6.37 5.20
N ALA A 36 -5.98 6.77 3.95
CA ALA A 36 -6.96 7.42 3.10
C ALA A 36 -8.01 6.45 2.51
N GLY A 37 -7.88 5.14 2.74
CA GLY A 37 -8.79 4.13 2.18
C GLY A 37 -8.70 4.04 0.65
N GLN A 38 -7.59 4.49 0.06
CA GLN A 38 -7.37 4.49 -1.39
C GLN A 38 -6.65 3.24 -1.87
N LEU A 39 -6.08 2.45 -0.96
CA LEU A 39 -5.68 1.10 -1.26
C LEU A 39 -6.93 0.23 -1.44
N ASN A 40 -6.90 -0.59 -2.49
CA ASN A 40 -7.93 -1.59 -2.72
C ASN A 40 -8.09 -2.41 -1.42
N PRO A 41 -9.32 -2.66 -0.92
CA PRO A 41 -9.57 -3.56 0.21
C PRO A 41 -9.26 -5.04 -0.13
N GLY A 42 -8.32 -5.28 -1.04
CA GLY A 42 -7.87 -6.55 -1.56
C GLY A 42 -7.47 -7.48 -0.43
N HIS A 43 -8.36 -8.44 -0.21
CA HIS A 43 -8.27 -9.56 0.70
C HIS A 43 -8.52 -9.23 2.19
N PRO A 44 -9.66 -9.67 2.77
CA PRO A 44 -10.01 -9.47 4.19
C PRO A 44 -9.08 -10.20 5.19
N ASP A 45 -7.99 -10.81 4.73
CA ASP A 45 -7.10 -11.66 5.54
C ASP A 45 -5.77 -10.98 5.94
N TYR A 46 -5.37 -9.87 5.30
CA TYR A 46 -4.10 -9.19 5.66
C TYR A 46 -4.06 -8.76 7.14
N ARG A 47 -5.21 -8.36 7.70
CA ARG A 47 -5.34 -7.97 9.10
C ARG A 47 -5.48 -9.14 10.08
N ARG A 48 -5.78 -10.35 9.62
CA ARG A 48 -6.05 -11.54 10.47
C ARG A 48 -4.79 -12.37 10.77
N ARG A 49 -3.67 -12.11 10.09
CA ARG A 49 -2.37 -12.78 10.35
C ARG A 49 -1.53 -12.13 11.46
N ALA A 50 -2.07 -11.13 12.16
CA ALA A 50 -1.47 -10.60 13.38
C ALA A 50 -1.97 -11.37 14.61
N CYS A 51 -1.66 -12.66 14.69
CA CYS A 51 -1.67 -13.48 15.91
C CYS A 51 -0.47 -14.42 15.86
#